data_AF-M5X7X5-F1
#
_entry.id   AF-M5X7X5-F1
#
_cell.length_a   1.000
_cell.length_b   1.000
_cell.length_c   1.000
_cell.angle_alpha   90.00
_cell.angle_beta   90.00
_cell.angle_gamma   90.00
#
_symmetry.space_group_name_H-M   'P 1'
#
loop_
_entity.id
_entity.type
_entity.pdbx_description
1 polymer ?
#
loop_
_entity_poly.entity_id
_entity_poly.type
_entity_poly.pdbx_seq_one_letter_code
_entity_poly.pdbx_strand_id
1 'polypeptide(L)'
;MIASSTLSVPNLGLAPRTSYANHQPILKTPNASASSSEPQGGKPKGSSQLTRWSRARAIRSGRKLDRAGQRSQLLEPNSPVQPRERVSLDVKDDTSTGSDGEDDVEMTAGKSIYMVSDGTGWTVEHSVNAALGQFEHCLVDRGCAVNTHLFSGIDEVERLMEIVKQAAKEGAMLVYTLAEPSMAESARHACKHWGIPTTDMLGPITEAIATHLGVSPSGLPRGAPGRSFPLTDDYFRRIEAIEFTIKQDDGALPQNLHKADIILAGVSRTGKTPLSIYLAQKGYKVANVPIVMGVPLPKTLFEVDPEKVFGLTINPLVLQTIRRARAKTLGFSEGMKSNYSEMDHVRQELEFARTILAQNPVWPVIEVTGKAIEETAAVVLRLYHDRKHKCSMPRISKRY
;
A
#
# COMPACT_ATOMS: atom_id res chain seq x y z
N MET A 1 -54.59 -36.86 -24.45
CA MET A 1 -54.57 -38.25 -24.96
C MET A 1 -53.11 -38.69 -24.96
N ILE A 2 -52.63 -39.41 -23.93
CA ILE A 2 -52.35 -40.88 -23.89
C ILE A 2 -51.27 -41.25 -24.94
N ALA A 3 -50.11 -41.88 -24.67
CA ALA A 3 -49.60 -42.84 -23.67
C ALA A 3 -48.08 -42.60 -23.43
N SER A 4 -47.46 -42.77 -22.26
CA SER A 4 -47.11 -43.99 -21.48
C SER A 4 -46.17 -45.00 -22.16
N SER A 5 -44.92 -45.06 -21.69
CA SER A 5 -44.21 -46.34 -21.44
C SER A 5 -43.00 -46.14 -20.50
N THR A 6 -43.00 -46.97 -19.47
CA THR A 6 -42.17 -47.10 -18.27
C THR A 6 -40.86 -47.87 -18.49
N LEU A 7 -39.81 -47.56 -17.73
CA LEU A 7 -38.74 -48.50 -17.40
C LEU A 7 -38.40 -48.43 -15.90
N SER A 8 -38.53 -49.59 -15.27
CA SER A 8 -38.40 -49.91 -13.85
C SER A 8 -36.99 -50.40 -13.51
N VAL A 9 -36.46 -50.01 -12.35
CA VAL A 9 -35.27 -50.61 -11.73
C VAL A 9 -35.71 -51.33 -10.45
N PRO A 10 -35.30 -52.60 -10.22
CA PRO A 10 -35.68 -53.31 -9.01
C PRO A 10 -34.73 -53.05 -7.83
N ASN A 11 -35.36 -53.11 -6.67
CA ASN A 11 -34.90 -53.00 -5.30
C ASN A 11 -34.17 -54.28 -4.84
N LEU A 12 -33.24 -54.18 -3.88
CA LEU A 12 -33.05 -55.14 -2.78
C LEU A 12 -32.01 -54.60 -1.78
N GLY A 13 -32.47 -54.27 -0.58
CA GLY A 13 -31.63 -53.93 0.57
C GLY A 13 -31.48 -55.08 1.55
N LEU A 14 -30.55 -54.93 2.51
CA LEU A 14 -30.69 -55.12 3.96
C LEU A 14 -29.30 -55.25 4.63
N ALA A 15 -29.16 -54.55 5.76
CA ALA A 15 -27.98 -54.54 6.65
C ALA A 15 -27.90 -55.82 7.52
N PRO A 16 -26.83 -56.04 8.32
CA PRO A 16 -26.73 -55.39 9.64
C PRO A 16 -25.30 -55.03 10.14
N ARG A 17 -25.31 -54.33 11.28
CA ARG A 17 -24.23 -53.72 12.08
C ARG A 17 -23.23 -54.71 12.71
N THR A 18 -22.00 -54.25 12.96
CA THR A 18 -21.30 -54.33 14.27
C THR A 18 -20.17 -53.30 14.41
N SER A 19 -19.88 -53.00 15.68
CA SER A 19 -19.14 -51.87 16.29
C SER A 19 -17.61 -52.00 16.36
N TYR A 20 -16.94 -50.90 16.77
CA TYR A 20 -15.65 -50.73 17.51
C TYR A 20 -14.74 -49.70 16.81
N ALA A 21 -13.93 -48.83 17.44
CA ALA A 21 -13.95 -48.09 18.70
C ALA A 21 -12.99 -46.89 18.54
N ASN A 22 -13.27 -45.81 19.26
CA ASN A 22 -12.49 -44.56 19.34
C ASN A 22 -11.06 -44.77 19.89
N HIS A 23 -10.10 -44.02 19.36
CA HIS A 23 -8.90 -43.62 20.11
C HIS A 23 -8.48 -42.18 19.78
N GLN A 24 -8.70 -41.29 20.74
CA GLN A 24 -7.90 -40.07 20.95
C GLN A 24 -6.71 -40.42 21.86
N PRO A 25 -5.54 -39.76 21.73
CA PRO A 25 -4.56 -39.76 22.80
C PRO A 25 -4.74 -38.54 23.72
N ILE A 26 -4.89 -38.88 25.00
CA ILE A 26 -4.96 -38.00 26.17
C ILE A 26 -3.55 -37.60 26.64
N LEU A 27 -3.42 -36.35 27.07
CA LEU A 27 -2.31 -35.81 27.86
C LEU A 27 -2.00 -36.66 29.10
N LYS A 28 -0.72 -36.99 29.32
CA LYS A 28 -0.19 -37.34 30.65
C LYS A 28 1.14 -36.65 30.90
N THR A 29 1.16 -35.84 31.94
CA THR A 29 2.36 -35.48 32.71
C THR A 29 2.81 -36.68 33.56
N PRO A 30 4.11 -36.71 33.91
CA PRO A 30 4.42 -36.83 35.33
C PRO A 30 5.56 -35.90 35.79
N ASN A 31 5.58 -35.69 37.11
CA ASN A 31 6.43 -34.78 37.88
C ASN A 31 7.83 -35.34 38.19
N ALA A 32 8.76 -34.37 38.38
CA ALA A 32 9.88 -34.31 39.34
C ALA A 32 11.13 -35.21 39.15
N SER A 33 12.28 -34.59 38.81
CA SER A 33 13.28 -34.04 39.75
C SER A 33 14.71 -34.02 39.16
N ALA A 34 15.52 -33.07 39.67
CA ALA A 34 16.99 -33.00 39.69
C ALA A 34 17.75 -32.16 38.63
N SER A 35 18.29 -31.06 39.16
CA SER A 35 19.60 -30.43 38.92
C SER A 35 19.95 -29.85 37.54
N SER A 36 19.88 -28.52 37.51
CA SER A 36 20.53 -27.61 36.56
C SER A 36 22.06 -27.63 36.65
N SER A 37 22.72 -27.85 35.52
CA SER A 37 24.09 -27.39 35.26
C SER A 37 24.13 -26.75 33.87
N GLU A 38 24.28 -25.42 33.85
CA GLU A 38 24.50 -24.65 32.62
C GLU A 38 25.90 -24.94 32.03
N PRO A 39 26.03 -25.24 30.73
CA PRO A 39 27.28 -25.01 30.03
C PRO A 39 27.28 -23.58 29.46
N GLN A 40 28.25 -22.78 29.89
CA GLN A 40 28.56 -21.47 29.31
C GLN A 40 28.90 -21.61 27.82
N GLY A 41 27.97 -21.19 26.96
CA GLY A 41 28.17 -21.09 25.51
C GLY A 41 28.81 -19.76 25.14
N GLY A 42 30.04 -19.81 24.61
CA GLY A 42 30.80 -18.67 24.12
C GLY A 42 30.06 -17.88 23.02
N LYS A 43 30.15 -16.55 23.09
CA LYS A 43 29.64 -15.62 22.08
C LYS A 43 30.32 -15.89 20.72
N PRO A 44 29.57 -16.15 19.64
CA PRO A 44 30.16 -16.20 18.31
C PRO A 44 30.57 -14.78 17.89
N LYS A 45 31.84 -14.60 17.50
CA LYS A 45 32.38 -13.37 16.90
C LYS A 45 31.69 -13.16 15.55
N GLY A 46 30.63 -12.35 15.52
CA GLY A 46 30.01 -11.88 14.28
C GLY A 46 30.99 -11.04 13.47
N SER A 47 31.10 -11.31 12.17
CA SER A 47 32.02 -10.61 11.28
C SER A 47 31.71 -9.11 11.20
N SER A 48 32.74 -8.28 11.16
CA SER A 48 32.67 -6.81 11.07
C SER A 48 31.86 -6.29 9.87
N GLN A 49 31.58 -7.15 8.88
CA GLN A 49 30.75 -6.85 7.72
C GLN A 49 29.26 -6.78 8.07
N LEU A 50 28.75 -7.68 8.94
CA LEU A 50 27.34 -7.68 9.37
C LEU A 50 27.00 -6.41 10.18
N THR A 51 27.99 -5.87 10.89
CA THR A 51 27.91 -4.64 11.70
C THR A 51 27.85 -3.37 10.84
N ARG A 52 28.34 -3.41 9.59
CA ARG A 52 28.30 -2.27 8.67
C ARG A 52 26.95 -2.16 7.96
N TRP A 53 26.35 -3.31 7.62
CA TRP A 53 25.00 -3.39 7.10
C TRP A 53 23.96 -2.99 8.18
N SER A 54 24.21 -3.30 9.46
CA SER A 54 23.35 -2.87 10.57
C SER A 54 23.43 -1.36 10.87
N ARG A 55 24.60 -0.73 10.72
CA ARG A 55 24.73 0.74 10.85
C ARG A 55 24.00 1.48 9.74
N ALA A 56 24.06 0.98 8.50
CA ALA A 56 23.22 1.49 7.41
C ALA A 56 21.71 1.25 7.66
N ARG A 57 21.32 0.29 8.51
CA ARG A 57 19.93 0.02 8.93
C ARG A 57 19.43 0.94 10.05
N ALA A 58 20.26 1.30 11.03
CA ALA A 58 19.88 2.25 12.09
C ALA A 58 19.48 3.62 11.54
N ILE A 59 20.17 4.06 10.47
CA ILE A 59 19.84 5.28 9.73
C ILE A 59 18.53 5.11 8.92
N ARG A 60 18.11 3.87 8.61
CA ARG A 60 16.91 3.54 7.82
C ARG A 60 15.61 3.51 8.65
N SER A 61 15.60 3.04 9.90
CA SER A 61 14.37 2.82 10.68
C SER A 61 13.96 3.95 11.63
N GLY A 62 14.81 4.96 11.85
CA GLY A 62 14.49 6.09 12.72
C GLY A 62 14.25 5.77 14.20
N ARG A 63 14.62 4.58 14.65
CA ARG A 63 14.60 4.23 16.08
C ARG A 63 15.83 4.82 16.77
N LYS A 64 15.61 5.47 17.91
CA LYS A 64 16.67 5.93 18.83
C LYS A 64 17.52 4.72 19.27
N LEU A 65 18.83 4.89 19.21
CA LEU A 65 19.78 3.99 19.86
C LEU A 65 19.80 4.34 21.35
N ASP A 66 19.10 3.55 22.17
CA ASP A 66 19.25 3.65 23.62
C ASP A 66 20.63 3.15 24.02
N ARG A 67 21.42 4.07 24.57
CA ARG A 67 22.75 3.80 25.10
C ARG A 67 22.59 3.37 26.55
N ALA A 68 22.65 2.06 26.81
CA ALA A 68 22.74 1.53 28.16
C ALA A 68 24.14 1.81 28.74
N GLY A 69 24.20 2.41 29.93
CA GLY A 69 25.43 2.50 30.72
C GLY A 69 25.47 3.56 31.82
N GLN A 70 25.02 3.17 33.03
CA GLN A 70 25.54 3.56 34.37
C GLN A 70 25.46 5.03 34.85
N ARG A 71 24.53 5.30 35.78
CA ARG A 71 24.89 5.71 37.15
C ARG A 71 23.70 5.56 38.13
N SER A 72 24.01 4.95 39.26
CA SER A 72 23.16 4.56 40.37
C SER A 72 23.08 5.65 41.45
N GLN A 73 21.88 5.75 42.05
CA GLN A 73 21.52 6.13 43.44
C GLN A 73 21.99 7.49 44.02
N LEU A 74 21.01 8.24 44.56
CA LEU A 74 20.93 8.88 45.90
C LEU A 74 19.62 9.72 45.94
N LEU A 75 18.55 9.20 46.58
CA LEU A 75 17.95 9.64 47.85
C LEU A 75 17.28 11.05 47.82
N GLU A 76 15.95 11.07 47.93
CA GLU A 76 15.16 12.25 48.32
C GLU A 76 15.29 12.57 49.83
N PRO A 77 14.85 13.75 50.32
CA PRO A 77 13.47 13.84 50.84
C PRO A 77 12.72 15.21 50.70
N ASN A 78 11.39 15.11 50.64
CA ASN A 78 10.32 15.96 51.23
C ASN A 78 10.10 17.45 50.82
N SER A 79 9.00 17.68 50.08
CA SER A 79 7.80 18.54 50.30
C SER A 79 7.86 19.71 51.33
N PRO A 80 7.18 20.87 51.10
CA PRO A 80 5.71 20.90 51.14
C PRO A 80 4.95 21.83 50.15
N VAL A 81 3.66 21.54 50.11
CA VAL A 81 2.50 22.11 49.39
C VAL A 81 2.03 23.46 49.99
N GLN A 82 1.46 24.36 49.16
CA GLN A 82 0.19 25.12 49.35
C GLN A 82 0.06 26.31 48.34
N PRO A 83 -1.12 26.93 48.12
CA PRO A 83 -2.31 26.40 47.44
C PRO A 83 -2.84 27.32 46.31
N ARG A 84 -3.92 26.85 45.67
CA ARG A 84 -4.72 27.45 44.57
C ARG A 84 -5.23 28.87 44.84
N GLU A 85 -5.35 29.66 43.77
CA GLU A 85 -6.50 30.55 43.57
C GLU A 85 -7.00 30.50 42.11
N ARG A 86 -8.32 30.54 41.99
CA ARG A 86 -9.16 30.41 40.81
C ARG A 86 -10.11 31.60 40.88
N VAL A 87 -10.06 32.54 39.94
CA VAL A 87 -11.02 33.65 39.78
C VAL A 87 -11.07 33.94 38.26
N SER A 88 -12.09 33.50 37.54
CA SER A 88 -13.42 34.07 37.29
C SER A 88 -13.47 34.85 35.98
N LEU A 89 -14.51 34.51 35.21
CA LEU A 89 -14.98 35.15 33.99
C LEU A 89 -15.43 36.59 34.27
N ASP A 90 -15.22 37.49 33.32
CA ASP A 90 -16.15 38.60 33.09
C ASP A 90 -16.23 38.94 31.60
N VAL A 91 -17.49 39.02 31.15
CA VAL A 91 -17.98 39.45 29.85
C VAL A 91 -18.32 40.93 29.97
N LYS A 92 -17.95 41.76 28.97
CA LYS A 92 -18.77 42.90 28.52
C LYS A 92 -18.29 43.54 27.21
N ASP A 93 -19.31 43.98 26.48
CA ASP A 93 -19.43 44.51 25.13
C ASP A 93 -18.73 45.84 24.83
N ASP A 94 -18.52 45.99 23.51
CA ASP A 94 -18.60 47.19 22.66
C ASP A 94 -17.77 48.44 22.97
N THR A 95 -16.84 48.70 22.05
CA THR A 95 -16.85 49.99 21.33
C THR A 95 -16.16 49.90 19.97
N SER A 96 -16.87 50.39 18.96
CA SER A 96 -16.49 50.54 17.57
C SER A 96 -15.40 51.58 17.34
N THR A 97 -14.37 51.24 16.57
CA THR A 97 -13.56 52.17 15.77
C THR A 97 -12.98 51.39 14.60
N GLY A 98 -13.28 51.83 13.37
CA GLY A 98 -12.83 51.17 12.15
C GLY A 98 -11.35 51.38 11.86
N SER A 99 -10.76 50.42 11.15
CA SER A 99 -9.61 50.63 10.27
C SER A 99 -9.51 49.43 9.33
N ASP A 100 -9.47 49.76 8.05
CA ASP A 100 -8.85 49.04 6.95
C ASP A 100 -9.44 47.70 6.49
N GLY A 101 -9.94 47.75 5.25
CA GLY A 101 -10.41 46.61 4.50
C GLY A 101 -9.31 45.58 4.34
N GLU A 102 -9.50 44.46 5.03
CA GLU A 102 -8.93 43.19 4.62
C GLU A 102 -9.85 42.65 3.53
N ASP A 103 -9.25 42.34 2.38
CA ASP A 103 -9.90 41.63 1.28
C ASP A 103 -10.53 40.33 1.83
N ASP A 104 -11.85 40.35 2.03
CA ASP A 104 -12.67 39.15 2.15
C ASP A 104 -12.57 38.38 0.83
N VAL A 105 -11.51 37.60 0.67
CA VAL A 105 -11.45 36.52 -0.31
C VAL A 105 -12.51 35.52 0.16
N GLU A 106 -13.71 35.68 -0.37
CA GLU A 106 -14.79 34.70 -0.31
C GLU A 106 -14.19 33.36 -0.74
N MET A 107 -13.81 32.51 0.23
CA MET A 107 -13.32 31.18 -0.03
C MET A 107 -14.47 30.42 -0.69
N THR A 108 -14.46 30.39 -2.03
CA THR A 108 -15.46 29.70 -2.84
C THR A 108 -15.62 28.28 -2.30
N ALA A 109 -16.79 27.97 -1.74
CA ALA A 109 -17.11 26.65 -1.24
C ALA A 109 -16.82 25.62 -2.35
N GLY A 110 -15.88 24.72 -2.10
CA GLY A 110 -15.42 23.77 -3.11
C GLY A 110 -16.55 22.89 -3.62
N LYS A 111 -16.55 22.58 -4.91
CA LYS A 111 -17.56 21.72 -5.54
C LYS A 111 -17.43 20.29 -5.02
N SER A 112 -18.55 19.67 -4.65
CA SER A 112 -18.55 18.33 -4.09
C SER A 112 -18.77 17.24 -5.15
N ILE A 113 -18.04 16.13 -5.01
CA ILE A 113 -18.20 14.90 -5.79
C ILE A 113 -18.53 13.78 -4.81
N TYR A 114 -19.74 13.24 -4.92
CA TYR A 114 -20.21 12.11 -4.14
C TYR A 114 -19.91 10.82 -4.91
N MET A 115 -19.17 9.92 -4.28
CA MET A 115 -18.75 8.65 -4.82
C MET A 115 -19.50 7.54 -4.11
N VAL A 116 -20.36 6.80 -4.81
CA VAL A 116 -21.24 5.79 -4.21
C VAL A 116 -20.92 4.39 -4.73
N SER A 117 -20.85 3.40 -3.84
CA SER A 117 -20.60 2.02 -4.22
C SER A 117 -21.35 1.05 -3.31
N ASP A 118 -21.91 -0.01 -3.91
CA ASP A 118 -22.45 -1.18 -3.20
C ASP A 118 -21.34 -2.08 -2.61
N GLY A 119 -20.12 -1.96 -3.13
CA GLY A 119 -18.89 -2.53 -2.57
C GLY A 119 -18.06 -1.53 -1.74
N THR A 120 -16.74 -1.58 -1.89
CA THR A 120 -15.81 -0.77 -1.09
C THR A 120 -15.65 0.68 -1.55
N GLY A 121 -16.01 1.01 -2.80
CA GLY A 121 -15.84 2.36 -3.35
C GLY A 121 -14.45 2.69 -3.92
N TRP A 122 -13.44 1.86 -3.69
CA TRP A 122 -12.08 2.10 -4.21
C TRP A 122 -11.98 2.23 -5.74
N THR A 123 -12.86 1.54 -6.50
CA THR A 123 -12.83 1.65 -7.97
C THR A 123 -13.33 3.01 -8.46
N VAL A 124 -14.40 3.55 -7.86
CA VAL A 124 -14.89 4.89 -8.20
C VAL A 124 -13.91 5.95 -7.72
N GLU A 125 -13.38 5.82 -6.50
CA GLU A 125 -12.40 6.75 -5.93
C GLU A 125 -11.12 6.83 -6.75
N HIS A 126 -10.56 5.69 -7.16
CA HIS A 126 -9.38 5.66 -8.04
C HIS A 126 -9.65 6.31 -9.41
N SER A 127 -10.84 6.07 -9.98
CA SER A 127 -11.21 6.62 -11.29
C SER A 127 -11.44 8.12 -11.24
N VAL A 128 -12.09 8.61 -10.18
CA VAL A 128 -12.30 10.04 -9.94
C VAL A 128 -10.95 10.74 -9.72
N ASN A 129 -10.05 10.17 -8.92
CA ASN A 129 -8.70 10.72 -8.73
C ASN A 129 -7.92 10.79 -10.04
N ALA A 130 -8.00 9.77 -10.89
CA ALA A 130 -7.38 9.79 -12.22
C ALA A 130 -7.97 10.88 -13.12
N ALA A 131 -9.29 11.09 -13.09
CA ALA A 131 -9.95 12.15 -13.84
C ALA A 131 -9.60 13.55 -13.33
N LEU A 132 -9.48 13.73 -12.00
CA LEU A 132 -9.07 15.00 -11.38
C LEU A 132 -7.65 15.42 -11.79
N GLY A 133 -6.77 14.48 -12.13
CA GLY A 133 -5.46 14.77 -12.71
C GLY A 133 -5.51 15.59 -14.01
N GLN A 134 -6.61 15.57 -14.75
CA GLN A 134 -6.79 16.43 -15.94
C GLN A 134 -7.02 17.92 -15.59
N PHE A 135 -7.22 18.25 -14.31
CA PHE A 135 -7.52 19.59 -13.81
C PHE A 135 -6.44 20.13 -12.86
N GLU A 136 -5.24 19.53 -12.82
CA GLU A 136 -4.15 19.92 -11.91
C GLU A 136 -3.86 21.43 -11.92
N HIS A 137 -3.77 22.05 -13.10
CA HIS A 137 -3.55 23.49 -13.22
C HIS A 137 -4.64 24.33 -12.56
N CYS A 138 -5.91 23.88 -12.63
CA CYS A 138 -7.03 24.58 -12.01
C CYS A 138 -7.04 24.36 -10.48
N LEU A 139 -6.74 23.14 -10.04
CA LEU A 139 -6.73 22.75 -8.63
C LEU A 139 -5.60 23.43 -7.84
N VAL A 140 -4.43 23.63 -8.45
CA VAL A 140 -3.25 24.22 -7.80
C VAL A 140 -3.29 25.74 -7.85
N ASP A 141 -3.63 26.33 -9.00
CA ASP A 141 -3.43 27.76 -9.23
C ASP A 141 -4.72 28.60 -9.15
N ARG A 142 -5.94 28.03 -9.34
CA ARG A 142 -7.13 28.85 -9.73
C ARG A 142 -8.53 28.30 -9.35
N GLY A 143 -8.90 28.32 -8.07
CA GLY A 143 -10.29 28.57 -7.66
C GLY A 143 -11.34 27.49 -7.95
N CYS A 144 -10.94 26.26 -8.29
CA CYS A 144 -11.86 25.13 -8.47
C CYS A 144 -11.63 24.04 -7.42
N ALA A 145 -11.68 24.40 -6.14
CA ALA A 145 -11.58 23.44 -5.05
C ALA A 145 -12.63 22.33 -5.21
N VAL A 146 -12.22 21.08 -5.02
CA VAL A 146 -13.09 19.90 -5.12
C VAL A 146 -13.04 19.13 -3.82
N ASN A 147 -14.21 18.75 -3.29
CA ASN A 147 -14.36 17.89 -2.13
C ASN A 147 -14.91 16.52 -2.58
N THR A 148 -14.23 15.43 -2.26
CA THR A 148 -14.68 14.08 -2.59
C THR A 148 -15.26 13.38 -1.35
N HIS A 149 -16.45 12.80 -1.47
CA HIS A 149 -17.12 12.09 -0.37
C HIS A 149 -17.42 10.65 -0.79
N LEU A 150 -16.84 9.67 -0.09
CA LEU A 150 -17.01 8.25 -0.40
C LEU A 150 -18.08 7.60 0.48
N PHE A 151 -19.06 6.97 -0.15
CA PHE A 151 -20.11 6.17 0.47
C PHE A 151 -19.99 4.71 0.01
N SER A 152 -19.51 3.86 0.91
CA SER A 152 -19.28 2.43 0.67
C SER A 152 -20.40 1.58 1.27
N GLY A 153 -20.63 0.40 0.71
CA GLY A 153 -21.65 -0.55 1.18
C GLY A 153 -23.06 0.01 1.07
N ILE A 154 -23.38 0.64 -0.06
CA ILE A 154 -24.72 1.16 -0.37
C ILE A 154 -25.46 0.12 -1.21
N ASP A 155 -26.14 -0.79 -0.54
CA ASP A 155 -26.91 -1.90 -1.11
C ASP A 155 -28.43 -1.79 -0.88
N GLU A 156 -28.88 -0.70 -0.24
CA GLU A 156 -30.30 -0.40 0.03
C GLU A 156 -30.75 0.89 -0.67
N VAL A 157 -31.96 0.85 -1.25
CA VAL A 157 -32.53 1.97 -2.01
C VAL A 157 -32.76 3.19 -1.12
N GLU A 158 -33.25 2.99 0.10
CA GLU A 158 -33.56 4.06 1.05
C GLU A 158 -32.32 4.91 1.35
N ARG A 159 -31.20 4.24 1.65
CA ARG A 159 -29.92 4.89 1.92
C ARG A 159 -29.37 5.61 0.69
N LEU A 160 -29.51 5.01 -0.51
CA LEU A 160 -29.16 5.66 -1.76
C LEU A 160 -29.97 6.96 -1.95
N MET A 161 -31.28 6.94 -1.68
CA MET A 161 -32.13 8.13 -1.78
C MET A 161 -31.74 9.22 -0.79
N GLU A 162 -31.36 8.88 0.44
CA GLU A 162 -30.83 9.83 1.42
C GLU A 162 -29.55 10.51 0.91
N ILE A 163 -28.62 9.74 0.35
CA ILE A 163 -27.37 10.25 -0.23
C ILE A 163 -27.66 11.19 -1.41
N VAL A 164 -28.55 10.80 -2.32
CA VAL A 164 -28.94 11.64 -3.48
C VAL A 164 -29.58 12.94 -3.00
N LYS A 165 -30.48 12.87 -2.00
CA LYS A 165 -31.11 14.06 -1.42
C LYS A 165 -30.09 14.98 -0.76
N GLN A 166 -29.07 14.43 -0.10
CA GLN A 166 -27.99 15.23 0.48
C GLN A 166 -27.10 15.86 -0.60
N ALA A 167 -26.75 15.11 -1.64
CA ALA A 167 -26.02 15.62 -2.80
C ALA A 167 -26.78 16.79 -3.47
N ALA A 168 -28.11 16.72 -3.53
CA ALA A 168 -28.95 17.81 -4.05
C ALA A 168 -28.76 19.11 -3.25
N LYS A 169 -28.79 19.01 -1.91
CA LYS A 169 -28.67 20.16 -1.01
C LYS A 169 -27.29 20.81 -1.10
N GLU A 170 -26.26 20.00 -1.33
CA GLU A 170 -24.87 20.46 -1.43
C GLU A 170 -24.45 20.84 -2.86
N GLY A 171 -25.34 20.67 -3.85
CA GLY A 171 -24.99 20.88 -5.26
C GLY A 171 -23.88 19.95 -5.76
N ALA A 172 -23.77 18.75 -5.15
CA ALA A 172 -22.74 17.78 -5.47
C ALA A 172 -23.12 16.94 -6.70
N MET A 173 -22.13 16.52 -7.49
CA MET A 173 -22.34 15.50 -8.52
C MET A 173 -22.25 14.09 -7.93
N LEU A 174 -22.93 13.12 -8.54
CA LEU A 174 -22.90 11.72 -8.13
C LEU A 174 -22.12 10.86 -9.15
N VAL A 175 -21.06 10.19 -8.71
CA VAL A 175 -20.38 9.13 -9.48
C VAL A 175 -20.58 7.82 -8.73
N TYR A 176 -21.01 6.77 -9.40
CA TYR A 176 -21.32 5.53 -8.71
C TYR A 176 -20.87 4.25 -9.43
N THR A 177 -20.77 3.18 -8.64
CA THR A 177 -20.62 1.80 -9.10
C THR A 177 -21.62 0.93 -8.37
N LEU A 178 -22.73 0.62 -9.03
CA LEU A 178 -23.81 -0.21 -8.52
C LEU A 178 -24.00 -1.40 -9.47
N ALA A 179 -23.80 -2.61 -8.95
CA ALA A 179 -23.86 -3.85 -9.72
C ALA A 179 -25.30 -4.28 -10.01
N GLU A 180 -26.24 -3.99 -9.10
CA GLU A 180 -27.65 -4.30 -9.30
C GLU A 180 -28.31 -3.28 -10.25
N PRO A 181 -28.92 -3.73 -11.37
CA PRO A 181 -29.50 -2.82 -12.36
C PRO A 181 -30.61 -1.92 -11.81
N SER A 182 -31.45 -2.46 -10.91
CA SER A 182 -32.54 -1.72 -10.25
C SER A 182 -32.02 -0.54 -9.42
N MET A 183 -30.90 -0.75 -8.69
CA MET A 183 -30.22 0.27 -7.90
C MET A 183 -29.60 1.35 -8.80
N ALA A 184 -28.94 0.95 -9.88
CA ALA A 184 -28.35 1.88 -10.84
C ALA A 184 -29.43 2.73 -11.55
N GLU A 185 -30.57 2.13 -11.90
CA GLU A 185 -31.73 2.84 -12.46
C GLU A 185 -32.35 3.80 -11.45
N SER A 186 -32.50 3.35 -10.19
CA SER A 186 -32.99 4.19 -9.10
C SER A 186 -32.10 5.41 -8.86
N ALA A 187 -30.78 5.23 -8.84
CA ALA A 187 -29.82 6.34 -8.73
C ALA A 187 -29.99 7.34 -9.88
N ARG A 188 -30.09 6.85 -11.12
CA ARG A 188 -30.26 7.69 -12.32
C ARG A 188 -31.56 8.49 -12.28
N HIS A 189 -32.68 7.83 -11.94
CA HIS A 189 -33.99 8.48 -11.84
C HIS A 189 -34.03 9.51 -10.71
N ALA A 190 -33.49 9.18 -9.54
CA ALA A 190 -33.44 10.10 -8.41
C ALA A 190 -32.58 11.33 -8.72
N CYS A 191 -31.37 11.14 -9.29
CA CYS A 191 -30.52 12.25 -9.68
C CYS A 191 -31.18 13.14 -10.73
N LYS A 192 -31.85 12.55 -11.72
CA LYS A 192 -32.61 13.31 -12.73
C LYS A 192 -33.75 14.12 -12.09
N HIS A 193 -34.46 13.54 -11.13
CA HIS A 193 -35.53 14.23 -10.40
C HIS A 193 -35.02 15.42 -9.59
N TRP A 194 -33.87 15.27 -8.92
CA TRP A 194 -33.25 16.32 -8.11
C TRP A 194 -32.33 17.27 -8.89
N GLY A 195 -32.17 17.08 -10.21
CA GLY A 195 -31.32 17.93 -11.05
C GLY A 195 -29.81 17.78 -10.80
N ILE A 196 -29.37 16.64 -10.28
CA ILE A 196 -27.97 16.37 -9.94
C ILE A 196 -27.24 15.73 -11.12
N PRO A 197 -26.05 16.21 -11.52
CA PRO A 197 -25.20 15.51 -12.48
C PRO A 197 -24.80 14.13 -11.97
N THR A 198 -24.92 13.11 -12.82
CA THR A 198 -24.78 11.71 -12.42
C THR A 198 -24.04 10.89 -13.49
N THR A 199 -23.15 10.00 -13.05
CA THR A 199 -22.35 9.11 -13.91
C THR A 199 -22.24 7.71 -13.31
N ASP A 200 -22.67 6.70 -14.08
CA ASP A 200 -22.35 5.29 -13.83
C ASP A 200 -20.96 4.97 -14.39
N MET A 201 -20.00 4.68 -13.50
CA MET A 201 -18.60 4.49 -13.88
C MET A 201 -18.34 3.11 -14.53
N LEU A 202 -19.03 2.06 -14.07
CA LEU A 202 -18.74 0.69 -14.51
C LEU A 202 -19.79 0.10 -15.44
N GLY A 203 -21.03 0.61 -15.45
CA GLY A 203 -22.11 0.12 -16.31
C GLY A 203 -21.69 -0.07 -17.78
N PRO A 204 -21.13 0.96 -18.45
CA PRO A 204 -20.68 0.82 -19.85
C PRO A 204 -19.57 -0.22 -20.04
N ILE A 205 -18.65 -0.35 -19.09
CA ILE A 205 -17.54 -1.31 -19.16
C ILE A 205 -18.08 -2.74 -18.96
N THR A 206 -18.98 -2.93 -18.00
CA THR A 206 -19.63 -4.20 -17.73
C THR A 206 -20.46 -4.68 -18.92
N GLU A 207 -21.20 -3.78 -19.57
CA GLU A 207 -21.99 -4.11 -20.77
C GLU A 207 -21.11 -4.48 -21.97
N ALA A 208 -20.01 -3.74 -22.19
CA ALA A 208 -19.04 -4.06 -23.23
C ALA A 208 -18.39 -5.45 -23.02
N ILE A 209 -18.02 -5.77 -21.77
CA ILE A 209 -17.47 -7.10 -21.41
C ILE A 209 -18.53 -8.18 -21.59
N ALA A 210 -19.77 -7.95 -21.16
CA ALA A 210 -20.87 -8.90 -21.32
C ALA A 210 -21.12 -9.24 -22.79
N THR A 211 -21.14 -8.22 -23.64
CA THR A 211 -21.28 -8.37 -25.09
C THR A 211 -20.11 -9.15 -25.69
N HIS A 212 -18.88 -8.85 -25.27
CA HIS A 212 -17.68 -9.53 -25.78
C HIS A 212 -17.62 -11.01 -25.35
N LEU A 213 -18.06 -11.32 -24.13
CA LEU A 213 -18.07 -12.69 -23.59
C LEU A 213 -19.32 -13.49 -24.01
N GLY A 214 -20.39 -12.82 -24.48
CA GLY A 214 -21.67 -13.45 -24.76
C GLY A 214 -22.40 -13.94 -23.51
N VAL A 215 -22.16 -13.31 -22.35
CA VAL A 215 -22.71 -13.72 -21.06
C VAL A 215 -23.25 -12.50 -20.32
N SER A 216 -24.46 -12.60 -19.78
CA SER A 216 -25.07 -11.53 -18.99
C SER A 216 -24.34 -11.30 -17.66
N PRO A 217 -24.20 -10.05 -17.19
CA PRO A 217 -23.66 -9.76 -15.87
C PRO A 217 -24.50 -10.41 -14.76
N SER A 218 -23.86 -10.78 -13.64
CA SER A 218 -24.59 -11.39 -12.53
C SER A 218 -25.58 -10.46 -11.85
N GLY A 219 -25.43 -9.13 -11.99
CA GLY A 219 -26.29 -8.14 -11.36
C GLY A 219 -26.18 -8.08 -9.83
N LEU A 220 -25.11 -8.64 -9.26
CA LEU A 220 -24.94 -8.80 -7.81
C LEU A 220 -23.68 -8.07 -7.33
N PRO A 221 -23.73 -7.37 -6.18
CA PRO A 221 -22.54 -6.81 -5.54
C PRO A 221 -21.58 -7.92 -5.07
N ARG A 222 -20.34 -7.51 -4.73
CA ARG A 222 -19.33 -8.45 -4.20
C ARG A 222 -19.71 -9.02 -2.84
N GLY A 223 -20.39 -8.23 -2.01
CA GLY A 223 -20.82 -8.62 -0.66
C GLY A 223 -22.20 -9.29 -0.59
N ALA A 224 -22.84 -9.58 -1.73
CA ALA A 224 -24.19 -10.13 -1.77
C ALA A 224 -24.30 -11.46 -0.99
N PRO A 225 -25.40 -11.69 -0.24
CA PRO A 225 -25.67 -12.96 0.41
C PRO A 225 -25.59 -14.14 -0.57
N GLY A 226 -24.99 -15.25 -0.16
CA GLY A 226 -24.81 -16.44 -1.02
C GLY A 226 -23.64 -16.36 -2.00
N ARG A 227 -22.94 -15.23 -2.09
CA ARG A 227 -21.72 -15.09 -2.88
C ARG A 227 -20.48 -15.29 -1.99
N SER A 228 -19.93 -16.51 -1.99
CA SER A 228 -18.57 -16.71 -1.50
C SER A 228 -17.63 -16.74 -2.70
N PHE A 229 -16.74 -15.75 -2.78
CA PHE A 229 -15.58 -15.90 -3.64
C PHE A 229 -14.51 -16.61 -2.82
N PRO A 230 -14.16 -17.87 -3.14
CA PRO A 230 -12.97 -18.45 -2.53
C PRO A 230 -11.79 -17.52 -2.82
N LEU A 231 -10.97 -17.27 -1.80
CA LEU A 231 -9.72 -16.55 -1.99
C LEU A 231 -8.93 -17.27 -3.08
N THR A 232 -8.58 -16.55 -4.14
CA THR A 232 -7.95 -17.14 -5.33
C THR A 232 -6.47 -17.43 -5.07
N ASP A 233 -5.88 -18.32 -5.86
CA ASP A 233 -4.42 -18.53 -5.84
C ASP A 233 -3.65 -17.22 -6.08
N ASP A 234 -4.21 -16.32 -6.89
CA ASP A 234 -3.65 -14.98 -7.10
C ASP A 234 -3.65 -14.13 -5.83
N TYR A 235 -4.68 -14.25 -4.97
CA TYR A 235 -4.69 -13.60 -3.66
C TYR A 235 -3.58 -14.14 -2.77
N PHE A 236 -3.46 -15.47 -2.64
CA PHE A 236 -2.42 -16.08 -1.81
C PHE A 236 -1.01 -15.78 -2.32
N ARG A 237 -0.82 -15.76 -3.65
CA ARG A 237 0.44 -15.35 -4.26
C ARG A 237 0.82 -13.92 -3.89
N ARG A 238 -0.13 -12.98 -3.84
CA ARG A 238 0.13 -11.60 -3.39
C ARG A 238 0.55 -11.55 -1.93
N ILE A 239 -0.12 -12.31 -1.05
CA ILE A 239 0.28 -12.39 0.36
C ILE A 239 1.71 -12.90 0.50
N GLU A 240 2.05 -13.98 -0.20
CA GLU A 240 3.40 -14.54 -0.18
C GLU A 240 4.45 -13.54 -0.71
N ALA A 241 4.12 -12.81 -1.79
CA ALA A 241 4.98 -11.77 -2.35
C ALA A 241 5.22 -10.62 -1.36
N ILE A 242 4.18 -10.17 -0.66
CA ILE A 242 4.26 -9.12 0.36
C ILE A 242 5.14 -9.59 1.52
N GLU A 243 4.89 -10.79 2.05
CA GLU A 243 5.70 -11.34 3.14
C GLU A 243 7.17 -11.47 2.76
N PHE A 244 7.46 -12.02 1.58
CA PHE A 244 8.83 -12.14 1.08
C PHE A 244 9.51 -10.77 1.02
N THR A 245 8.81 -9.77 0.48
CA THR A 245 9.37 -8.44 0.24
C THR A 245 9.64 -7.70 1.55
N ILE A 246 8.71 -7.75 2.52
CA ILE A 246 8.92 -7.15 3.85
C ILE A 246 10.12 -7.79 4.54
N LYS A 247 10.22 -9.13 4.53
CA LYS A 247 11.35 -9.87 5.13
C LYS A 247 12.69 -9.49 4.48
N GLN A 248 12.69 -9.09 3.20
CA GLN A 248 13.90 -8.78 2.45
C GLN A 248 14.30 -7.29 2.49
N ASP A 249 13.36 -6.37 2.74
CA ASP A 249 13.66 -4.93 2.87
C ASP A 249 14.50 -4.61 4.13
N ASP A 250 14.23 -5.32 5.23
CA ASP A 250 14.87 -5.09 6.54
C ASP A 250 16.28 -5.66 6.71
N GLY A 251 16.80 -6.35 5.69
CA GLY A 251 18.14 -6.94 5.74
C GLY A 251 18.29 -8.03 4.72
N ALA A 252 18.40 -7.62 3.45
CA ALA A 252 18.54 -8.52 2.32
C ALA A 252 19.50 -9.68 2.64
N LEU A 253 18.93 -10.88 2.81
CA LEU A 253 19.72 -12.09 2.87
C LEU A 253 20.21 -12.32 1.44
N PRO A 254 21.53 -12.37 1.19
CA PRO A 254 22.07 -12.61 -0.15
C PRO A 254 21.53 -13.90 -0.78
N GLN A 255 21.18 -14.87 0.08
CA GLN A 255 20.58 -16.14 -0.30
C GLN A 255 19.16 -15.98 -0.84
N ASN A 256 18.39 -14.93 -0.52
CA ASN A 256 17.02 -14.82 -1.01
C ASN A 256 16.92 -14.16 -2.40
N LEU A 257 18.03 -13.65 -2.95
CA LEU A 257 18.02 -13.00 -4.27
C LEU A 257 17.56 -13.93 -5.39
N HIS A 258 17.90 -15.23 -5.34
CA HIS A 258 17.46 -16.19 -6.36
C HIS A 258 15.95 -16.49 -6.32
N LYS A 259 15.28 -16.22 -5.19
CA LYS A 259 13.83 -16.42 -5.02
C LYS A 259 13.02 -15.19 -5.42
N ALA A 260 13.68 -14.05 -5.66
CA ALA A 260 13.01 -12.84 -6.07
C ALA A 260 12.59 -12.93 -7.55
N ASP A 261 11.41 -12.40 -7.84
CA ASP A 261 10.96 -12.13 -9.20
C ASP A 261 11.66 -10.86 -9.74
N ILE A 262 11.78 -9.84 -8.90
CA ILE A 262 12.33 -8.52 -9.23
C ILE A 262 13.36 -8.12 -8.17
N ILE A 263 14.51 -7.62 -8.61
CA ILE A 263 15.57 -7.11 -7.73
C ILE A 263 15.79 -5.63 -8.04
N LEU A 264 15.59 -4.77 -7.04
CA LEU A 264 15.80 -3.33 -7.17
C LEU A 264 17.17 -2.94 -6.60
N ALA A 265 18.07 -2.46 -7.46
CA ALA A 265 19.40 -2.00 -7.08
C ALA A 265 19.49 -0.47 -7.18
N GLY A 266 19.99 0.21 -6.14
CA GLY A 266 20.17 1.67 -6.23
C GLY A 266 20.57 2.34 -4.92
N VAL A 267 20.96 3.61 -5.00
CA VAL A 267 21.43 4.39 -3.84
C VAL A 267 20.34 4.62 -2.80
N SER A 268 20.70 4.93 -1.56
CA SER A 268 19.71 5.23 -0.52
C SER A 268 18.81 6.40 -0.94
N ARG A 269 17.48 6.27 -0.76
CA ARG A 269 16.40 7.22 -1.16
C ARG A 269 15.93 7.23 -2.61
N THR A 270 16.28 6.26 -3.43
CA THR A 270 15.66 6.10 -4.77
C THR A 270 14.25 5.48 -4.74
N GLY A 271 13.52 5.55 -3.63
CA GLY A 271 12.16 4.98 -3.55
C GLY A 271 12.06 3.44 -3.54
N LYS A 272 13.15 2.70 -3.32
CA LYS A 272 13.16 1.21 -3.32
C LYS A 272 12.08 0.57 -2.45
N THR A 273 12.02 0.91 -1.15
CA THR A 273 11.06 0.31 -0.19
C THR A 273 9.60 0.52 -0.61
N PRO A 274 9.11 1.75 -0.88
CA PRO A 274 7.73 1.92 -1.32
C PRO A 274 7.46 1.24 -2.67
N LEU A 275 8.41 1.29 -3.61
CA LEU A 275 8.28 0.60 -4.91
C LEU A 275 8.20 -0.92 -4.76
N SER A 276 9.04 -1.52 -3.93
CA SER A 276 9.03 -2.97 -3.72
C SER A 276 7.73 -3.44 -3.10
N ILE A 277 7.18 -2.70 -2.13
CA ILE A 277 5.90 -3.04 -1.50
C ILE A 277 4.75 -2.91 -2.51
N TYR A 278 4.75 -1.85 -3.32
CA TYR A 278 3.75 -1.68 -4.38
C TYR A 278 3.78 -2.84 -5.39
N LEU A 279 4.97 -3.22 -5.86
CA LEU A 279 5.15 -4.37 -6.75
C LEU A 279 4.71 -5.68 -6.08
N ALA A 280 4.97 -5.84 -4.78
CA ALA A 280 4.53 -7.01 -4.01
C ALA A 280 3.01 -7.12 -3.91
N GLN A 281 2.31 -5.99 -3.77
CA GLN A 281 0.83 -5.95 -3.83
C GLN A 281 0.28 -6.39 -5.19
N LYS A 282 1.08 -6.30 -6.26
CA LYS A 282 0.77 -6.84 -7.60
C LYS A 282 1.17 -8.32 -7.76
N GLY A 283 1.76 -8.94 -6.74
CA GLY A 283 2.08 -10.38 -6.71
C GLY A 283 3.52 -10.75 -7.06
N TYR A 284 4.47 -9.81 -7.02
CA TYR A 284 5.88 -10.05 -7.33
C TYR A 284 6.74 -10.07 -6.07
N LYS A 285 7.56 -11.11 -5.91
CA LYS A 285 8.55 -11.19 -4.84
C LYS A 285 9.69 -10.20 -5.14
N VAL A 286 9.81 -9.13 -4.37
CA VAL A 286 10.81 -8.08 -4.64
C VAL A 286 11.94 -8.10 -3.60
N ALA A 287 13.18 -7.99 -4.05
CA ALA A 287 14.34 -7.84 -3.18
C ALA A 287 15.05 -6.51 -3.43
N ASN A 288 15.37 -5.79 -2.35
CA ASN A 288 16.05 -4.50 -2.43
C ASN A 288 17.55 -4.66 -2.14
N VAL A 289 18.40 -4.24 -3.08
CA VAL A 289 19.86 -4.22 -2.92
C VAL A 289 20.37 -2.78 -2.88
N PRO A 290 20.76 -2.27 -1.70
CA PRO A 290 21.28 -0.92 -1.60
C PRO A 290 22.69 -0.83 -2.18
N ILE A 291 22.92 0.13 -3.07
CA ILE A 291 24.26 0.49 -3.52
C ILE A 291 24.80 1.56 -2.57
N VAL A 292 25.91 1.27 -1.90
CA VAL A 292 26.53 2.16 -0.91
C VAL A 292 28.04 2.16 -1.12
N MET A 293 28.67 3.33 -1.18
CA MET A 293 30.12 3.45 -1.34
C MET A 293 30.88 2.70 -0.26
N GLY A 294 31.94 2.00 -0.66
CA GLY A 294 32.82 1.25 0.24
C GLY A 294 32.21 -0.02 0.85
N VAL A 295 30.98 -0.39 0.49
CA VAL A 295 30.36 -1.67 0.83
C VAL A 295 30.26 -2.52 -0.44
N PRO A 296 30.94 -3.68 -0.51
CA PRO A 296 30.84 -4.53 -1.67
C PRO A 296 29.42 -5.09 -1.81
N LEU A 297 28.95 -5.16 -3.05
CA LEU A 297 27.67 -5.82 -3.37
C LEU A 297 27.79 -7.33 -3.15
N PRO A 298 26.70 -8.01 -2.76
CA PRO A 298 26.72 -9.45 -2.58
C PRO A 298 26.99 -10.15 -3.91
N LYS A 299 27.88 -11.15 -3.94
CA LYS A 299 28.21 -11.93 -5.15
C LYS A 299 26.97 -12.53 -5.79
N THR A 300 26.02 -12.96 -4.97
CA THR A 300 24.74 -13.53 -5.42
C THR A 300 23.92 -12.58 -6.29
N LEU A 301 24.12 -11.26 -6.21
CA LEU A 301 23.48 -10.30 -7.13
C LEU A 301 23.92 -10.50 -8.59
N PHE A 302 25.16 -10.92 -8.80
CA PHE A 302 25.73 -11.13 -10.13
C PHE A 302 25.56 -12.57 -10.62
N GLU A 303 25.14 -13.48 -9.74
CA GLU A 303 24.89 -14.89 -10.03
C GLU A 303 23.42 -15.18 -10.36
N VAL A 304 22.50 -14.28 -10.00
CA VAL A 304 21.09 -14.38 -10.41
C VAL A 304 20.92 -14.08 -11.89
N ASP A 305 19.77 -14.47 -12.42
CA ASP A 305 19.31 -14.02 -13.73
C ASP A 305 19.35 -12.48 -13.83
N PRO A 306 20.22 -11.90 -14.68
CA PRO A 306 20.41 -10.46 -14.79
C PRO A 306 19.18 -9.75 -15.35
N GLU A 307 18.24 -10.47 -16.00
CA GLU A 307 17.00 -9.91 -16.51
C GLU A 307 16.02 -9.49 -15.40
N LYS A 308 16.22 -10.00 -14.18
CA LYS A 308 15.42 -9.66 -12.99
C LYS A 308 15.92 -8.45 -12.23
N VAL A 309 17.10 -7.93 -12.57
CA VAL A 309 17.72 -6.81 -11.85
C VAL A 309 17.40 -5.48 -12.53
N PHE A 310 16.92 -4.52 -11.74
CA PHE A 310 16.56 -3.18 -12.18
C PHE A 310 17.33 -2.15 -11.34
N GLY A 311 18.16 -1.36 -12.02
CA GLY A 311 18.84 -0.21 -11.45
C GLY A 311 17.89 0.97 -11.27
N LEU A 312 17.96 1.66 -10.14
CA LEU A 312 17.24 2.90 -9.89
C LEU A 312 18.24 4.04 -9.68
N THR A 313 18.06 5.12 -10.44
CA THR A 313 18.85 6.35 -10.34
C THR A 313 17.93 7.55 -10.12
N ILE A 314 18.48 8.62 -9.57
CA ILE A 314 17.74 9.83 -9.21
C ILE A 314 18.61 11.05 -9.42
N ASN A 315 17.97 12.17 -9.76
CA ASN A 315 18.60 13.47 -9.87
C ASN A 315 19.26 13.84 -8.52
N PRO A 316 20.52 14.33 -8.54
CA PRO A 316 21.28 14.61 -7.32
C PRO A 316 20.65 15.71 -6.45
N LEU A 317 20.03 16.73 -7.05
CA LEU A 317 19.39 17.83 -6.31
C LEU A 317 18.16 17.33 -5.56
N VAL A 318 17.30 16.56 -6.24
CA VAL A 318 16.12 15.96 -5.63
C VAL A 318 16.51 14.98 -4.52
N LEU A 319 17.52 14.16 -4.76
CA LEU A 319 18.06 13.23 -3.77
C LEU A 319 18.57 13.94 -2.51
N GLN A 320 19.31 15.05 -2.67
CA GLN A 320 19.75 15.86 -1.54
C GLN A 320 18.54 16.38 -0.76
N THR A 321 17.54 16.94 -1.43
CA THR A 321 16.34 17.48 -0.78
C THR A 321 15.64 16.42 0.07
N ILE A 322 15.45 15.21 -0.47
CA ILE A 322 14.84 14.08 0.24
C ILE A 322 15.70 13.69 1.46
N ARG A 323 17.03 13.62 1.31
CA ARG A 323 17.94 13.26 2.41
C ARG A 323 17.96 14.32 3.51
N ARG A 324 17.93 15.60 3.14
CA ARG A 324 17.86 16.73 4.08
C ARG A 324 16.55 16.72 4.87
N ALA A 325 15.42 16.51 4.20
CA ALA A 325 14.12 16.39 4.84
C ALA A 325 14.12 15.25 5.88
N ARG A 326 14.62 14.07 5.52
CA ARG A 326 14.70 12.95 6.45
C ARG A 326 15.66 13.18 7.62
N ALA A 327 16.82 13.79 7.37
CA ALA A 327 17.78 14.07 8.43
C ALA A 327 17.16 14.97 9.51
N LYS A 328 16.32 15.93 9.11
CA LYS A 328 15.53 16.77 10.04
C LYS A 328 14.55 15.94 10.87
N THR A 329 13.77 15.06 10.25
CA THR A 329 12.79 14.19 10.94
C THR A 329 13.45 13.25 11.96
N LEU A 330 14.69 12.83 11.71
CA LEU A 330 15.43 11.89 12.58
C LEU A 330 16.19 12.58 13.73
N GLY A 331 16.09 13.91 13.86
CA GLY A 331 16.70 14.63 14.97
C GLY A 331 18.24 14.64 14.97
N PHE A 332 18.88 14.46 13.82
CA PHE A 332 20.34 14.54 13.73
C PHE A 332 20.83 15.98 13.95
N SER A 333 21.61 16.21 15.01
CA SER A 333 22.25 17.49 15.34
C SER A 333 23.24 17.92 14.24
N GLU A 334 23.41 19.24 14.07
CA GLU A 334 24.18 19.91 13.01
C GLU A 334 25.59 19.36 12.73
N GLY A 335 26.27 18.81 13.75
CA GLY A 335 27.62 18.23 13.61
C GLY A 335 27.68 16.79 13.08
N MET A 336 26.59 16.01 13.12
CA MET A 336 26.52 14.64 12.54
C MET A 336 25.97 14.66 11.09
N LYS A 337 25.73 15.86 10.54
CA LYS A 337 25.03 16.10 9.26
C LYS A 337 25.90 15.95 8.01
N SER A 338 27.22 16.07 8.15
CA SER A 338 28.10 16.45 7.04
C SER A 338 28.03 15.50 5.82
N ASN A 339 28.49 14.25 5.90
CA ASN A 339 28.63 13.48 4.65
C ASN A 339 27.33 12.97 3.98
N TYR A 340 26.24 12.62 4.68
CA TYR A 340 25.12 11.90 4.03
C TYR A 340 24.29 12.76 3.06
N SER A 341 24.19 14.06 3.33
CA SER A 341 23.34 15.01 2.59
C SER A 341 24.11 16.11 1.88
N GLU A 342 25.43 16.16 2.02
CA GLU A 342 26.29 17.05 1.23
C GLU A 342 26.25 16.68 -0.25
N MET A 343 26.23 17.68 -1.11
CA MET A 343 26.08 17.47 -2.55
C MET A 343 27.23 16.66 -3.13
N ASP A 344 28.45 16.85 -2.65
CA ASP A 344 29.62 16.17 -3.22
C ASP A 344 29.60 14.68 -2.89
N HIS A 345 29.23 14.31 -1.67
CA HIS A 345 29.03 12.90 -1.33
C HIS A 345 27.85 12.29 -2.09
N VAL A 346 26.74 13.01 -2.26
CA VAL A 346 25.60 12.53 -3.09
C VAL A 346 26.04 12.28 -4.53
N ARG A 347 26.83 13.18 -5.12
CA ARG A 347 27.37 13.02 -6.48
C ARG A 347 28.32 11.82 -6.55
N GLN A 348 29.24 11.68 -5.61
CA GLN A 348 30.16 10.53 -5.54
C GLN A 348 29.40 9.21 -5.43
N GLU A 349 28.36 9.14 -4.59
CA GLU A 349 27.55 7.92 -4.43
C GLU A 349 26.78 7.56 -5.70
N LEU A 350 26.22 8.56 -6.39
CA LEU A 350 25.53 8.37 -7.67
C LEU A 350 26.52 7.95 -8.77
N GLU A 351 27.71 8.51 -8.81
CA GLU A 351 28.74 8.14 -9.80
C GLU A 351 29.26 6.72 -9.58
N PHE A 352 29.46 6.34 -8.31
CA PHE A 352 29.79 4.97 -7.92
C PHE A 352 28.68 3.99 -8.36
N ALA A 353 27.41 4.35 -8.12
CA ALA A 353 26.29 3.54 -8.56
C ALA A 353 26.20 3.45 -10.09
N ARG A 354 26.40 4.57 -10.80
CA ARG A 354 26.44 4.61 -12.26
C ARG A 354 27.52 3.68 -12.81
N THR A 355 28.71 3.67 -12.22
CA THR A 355 29.81 2.77 -12.60
C THR A 355 29.40 1.30 -12.49
N ILE A 356 28.79 0.91 -11.37
CA ILE A 356 28.30 -0.48 -11.17
C ILE A 356 27.24 -0.83 -12.21
N LEU A 357 26.28 0.07 -12.44
CA LEU A 357 25.19 -0.16 -13.39
C LEU A 357 25.73 -0.24 -14.83
N ALA A 358 26.71 0.58 -15.20
CA ALA A 358 27.36 0.55 -16.52
C ALA A 358 28.15 -0.74 -16.77
N GLN A 359 28.71 -1.36 -15.72
CA GLN A 359 29.35 -2.67 -15.80
C GLN A 359 28.34 -3.81 -16.04
N ASN A 360 27.04 -3.55 -15.89
CA ASN A 360 25.97 -4.55 -16.01
C ASN A 360 24.90 -4.08 -17.03
N PRO A 361 25.21 -4.06 -18.34
CA PRO A 361 24.35 -3.43 -19.36
C PRO A 361 22.99 -4.09 -19.56
N VAL A 362 22.80 -5.33 -19.06
CA VAL A 362 21.51 -6.03 -19.08
C VAL A 362 20.52 -5.41 -18.08
N TRP A 363 20.99 -4.73 -17.03
CA TRP A 363 20.14 -4.15 -16.00
C TRP A 363 19.54 -2.84 -16.49
N PRO A 364 18.21 -2.71 -16.63
CA PRO A 364 17.59 -1.43 -16.95
C PRO A 364 17.88 -0.43 -15.84
N VAL A 365 18.28 0.79 -16.22
CA VAL A 365 18.46 1.89 -15.28
C VAL A 365 17.28 2.84 -15.40
N ILE A 366 16.47 2.90 -14.36
CA ILE A 366 15.24 3.69 -14.32
C ILE A 366 15.48 4.96 -13.50
N GLU A 367 15.33 6.10 -14.16
CA GLU A 367 15.32 7.43 -13.54
C GLU A 367 13.98 7.61 -12.79
N VAL A 368 14.02 7.78 -11.47
CA VAL A 368 12.82 7.90 -10.60
C VAL A 368 12.50 9.35 -10.21
N THR A 369 13.25 10.32 -10.71
CA THR A 369 13.10 11.74 -10.37
C THR A 369 11.70 12.25 -10.72
N GLY A 370 10.95 12.74 -9.73
CA GLY A 370 9.63 13.35 -9.93
C GLY A 370 8.53 12.37 -10.35
N LYS A 371 8.82 11.05 -10.39
CA LYS A 371 7.85 10.03 -10.78
C LYS A 371 7.10 9.49 -9.57
N ALA A 372 5.83 9.17 -9.77
CA ALA A 372 5.06 8.41 -8.80
C ALA A 372 5.58 6.96 -8.71
N ILE A 373 5.24 6.29 -7.62
CA ILE A 373 5.64 4.90 -7.39
C ILE A 373 4.96 3.98 -8.41
N GLU A 374 3.70 4.26 -8.73
CA GLU A 374 2.85 3.59 -9.69
C GLU A 374 3.46 3.64 -11.10
N GLU A 375 3.95 4.81 -11.52
CA GLU A 375 4.59 5.01 -12.83
C GLU A 375 5.89 4.22 -12.94
N THR A 376 6.72 4.28 -11.89
CA THR A 376 7.97 3.53 -11.85
C THR A 376 7.71 2.03 -11.86
N ALA A 377 6.70 1.56 -11.12
CA ALA A 377 6.27 0.17 -11.11
C ALA A 377 5.77 -0.28 -12.49
N ALA A 378 5.00 0.55 -13.20
CA ALA A 378 4.54 0.25 -14.55
C ALA A 378 5.72 0.04 -15.52
N VAL A 379 6.77 0.87 -15.44
CA VAL A 379 7.99 0.70 -16.24
C VAL A 379 8.71 -0.61 -15.91
N VAL A 380 8.91 -0.90 -14.62
CA VAL A 380 9.55 -2.16 -14.18
C VAL A 380 8.76 -3.37 -14.68
N LEU A 381 7.44 -3.39 -14.48
CA LEU A 381 6.59 -4.51 -14.86
C LEU A 381 6.54 -4.71 -16.37
N ARG A 382 6.47 -3.63 -17.16
CA ARG A 382 6.54 -3.72 -18.62
C ARG A 382 7.83 -4.40 -19.05
N LEU A 383 8.99 -3.89 -18.60
CA LEU A 383 10.28 -4.48 -18.94
C LEU A 383 10.42 -5.94 -18.46
N TYR A 384 9.89 -6.26 -17.28
CA TYR A 384 9.86 -7.63 -16.75
C TYR A 384 9.04 -8.58 -17.65
N HIS A 385 7.84 -8.16 -18.08
CA HIS A 385 6.96 -8.99 -18.92
C HIS A 385 7.46 -9.10 -20.35
N ASP A 386 7.99 -8.01 -20.92
CA ASP A 386 8.55 -7.99 -22.28
C ASP A 386 9.70 -9.00 -22.45
N ARG A 387 10.52 -9.15 -21.40
CA ARG A 387 11.62 -10.13 -21.35
C ARG A 387 11.10 -11.56 -21.24
N LYS A 388 10.13 -11.78 -20.34
CA LYS A 388 9.56 -13.11 -20.07
C LYS A 388 8.72 -13.65 -21.23
N HIS A 389 8.06 -12.77 -21.95
CA HIS A 389 7.17 -13.10 -23.06
C HIS A 389 7.59 -12.28 -24.29
N LYS A 390 8.54 -12.83 -25.07
CA LYS A 390 8.93 -12.25 -26.36
C LYS A 390 7.73 -12.27 -27.31
N CYS A 391 6.97 -11.18 -27.32
CA CYS A 391 5.82 -10.97 -28.18
C CYS A 391 6.12 -9.84 -29.17
N SER A 392 5.46 -9.86 -30.32
CA SER A 392 5.55 -8.80 -31.32
C SER A 392 5.10 -7.44 -30.79
N MET A 393 4.15 -7.45 -29.84
CA MET A 393 3.73 -6.27 -29.09
C MET A 393 3.97 -6.46 -27.58
N PRO A 394 4.77 -5.58 -26.94
CA PRO A 394 5.03 -5.62 -25.51
C PRO A 394 3.75 -5.34 -24.71
N ARG A 395 3.43 -6.19 -23.74
CA ARG A 395 2.21 -6.08 -22.92
C ARG A 395 2.29 -6.85 -21.61
N ILE A 396 1.59 -6.36 -20.60
CA ILE A 396 1.37 -7.08 -19.34
C ILE A 396 0.07 -7.90 -19.51
N SER A 397 0.16 -9.22 -19.39
CA SER A 397 -0.98 -10.13 -19.59
C SER A 397 -1.33 -10.87 -18.30
N LYS A 398 -2.62 -11.09 -18.06
CA LYS A 398 -3.14 -11.89 -16.96
C LYS A 398 -4.30 -12.77 -17.45
N ARG A 399 -4.29 -14.04 -17.05
CA ARG A 399 -5.40 -14.97 -17.27
C ARG A 399 -6.35 -14.88 -16.07
N TYR A 400 -7.64 -14.80 -16.36
CA TYR A 400 -8.74 -14.84 -15.38
C TYR A 400 -9.39 -16.21 -15.36
#